data_AF-A0A1F2RUX3-F1
#
_entry.id   AF-A0A1F2RUX3-F1
#
_cell.length_a   1.000
_cell.length_b   1.000
_cell.length_c   1.000
_cell.angle_alpha   90.00
_cell.angle_beta   90.00
_cell.angle_gamma   90.00
#
_symmetry.space_group_name_H-M   'P 1'
#
loop_
_entity.id
_entity.type
_entity.pdbx_description
1 polymer ?
#
loop_
_entity_poly.entity_id
_entity_poly.type
_entity_poly.pdbx_seq_one_letter_code
_entity_poly.pdbx_strand_id
1 'polypeptide(L)'
;MEAKKMLRLALPLIAALILMGCESVKIADIKADPSQFRNKPVQVDGTVTTSFGALSVGAYEIEDETGKIFVITSHGVPSQGVRVRVQGTVFSGATVAGQAVGVAIRESKHEVR
;
A
#
# COMPACT_ATOMS: atom_id res chain seq x y z
N MET A 1 -7.91 31.23 35.98
CA MET A 1 -8.35 29.84 36.19
C MET A 1 -8.84 29.17 34.89
N GLU A 2 -9.21 29.93 33.86
CA GLU A 2 -9.74 29.46 32.55
C GLU A 2 -8.71 28.77 31.63
N ALA A 3 -7.48 29.30 31.52
CA ALA A 3 -6.48 28.79 30.56
C ALA A 3 -6.07 27.33 30.82
N LYS A 4 -5.98 26.92 32.10
CA LYS A 4 -5.68 25.53 32.49
C LYS A 4 -6.83 24.57 32.17
N LYS A 5 -8.07 25.06 32.13
CA LYS A 5 -9.27 24.26 31.83
C LYS A 5 -9.41 24.05 30.32
N MET A 6 -9.13 25.09 29.53
CA MET A 6 -9.04 25.04 28.07
C MET A 6 -7.92 24.10 27.59
N LEU A 7 -6.75 24.15 28.23
CA LEU A 7 -5.61 23.28 27.90
C LEU A 7 -5.88 21.79 28.25
N ARG A 8 -6.70 21.53 29.29
CA ARG A 8 -7.10 20.17 29.70
C ARG A 8 -8.18 19.56 28.79
N LEU A 9 -9.03 20.38 28.16
CA LEU A 9 -10.03 19.91 27.19
C LEU A 9 -9.46 19.75 25.77
N ALA A 10 -8.44 20.54 25.39
CA ALA A 10 -7.81 20.43 24.07
C ALA A 10 -6.94 19.17 23.91
N LEU A 11 -6.32 18.70 24.99
CA LEU A 11 -5.41 17.55 24.98
C LEU A 11 -6.07 16.22 24.54
N PRO A 12 -7.28 15.82 25.01
CA PRO A 12 -7.93 14.61 24.51
C PRO A 12 -8.46 14.76 23.07
N LEU A 13 -8.80 15.98 22.63
CA LEU A 13 -9.31 16.23 21.28
C LEU A 13 -8.21 16.10 20.21
N ILE A 14 -6.99 16.54 20.54
CA ILE A 14 -5.82 16.36 19.67
C ILE A 14 -5.39 14.89 19.63
N ALA A 15 -5.49 14.16 20.75
CA ALA A 15 -5.21 12.72 20.78
C ALA A 15 -6.21 11.90 19.95
N ALA A 16 -7.47 12.32 19.86
CA ALA A 16 -8.49 11.66 19.05
C ALA A 16 -8.27 11.81 17.52
N LEU A 17 -7.58 12.85 17.07
CA LEU A 17 -7.37 13.11 15.63
C LEU A 17 -6.27 12.25 14.99
N ILE A 18 -5.44 11.56 15.78
CA ILE A 18 -4.27 10.80 15.28
C ILE A 18 -4.67 9.39 14.78
N LEU A 19 -5.92 8.97 14.97
CA LEU A 19 -6.40 7.62 14.64
C LEU A 19 -6.89 7.45 13.19
N MET A 20 -6.60 8.38 12.28
CA MET A 20 -6.86 8.21 10.85
C MET A 20 -5.83 7.22 10.25
N GLY A 21 -5.96 5.94 10.57
CA GLY A 21 -5.26 4.87 9.88
C GLY A 21 -5.69 4.83 8.42
N CYS A 22 -4.73 4.75 7.50
CA CYS A 22 -5.02 4.53 6.09
C CYS A 22 -5.69 3.15 5.96
N GLU A 23 -6.98 3.14 5.65
CA GLU A 23 -7.74 1.90 5.41
C GLU A 23 -7.15 1.17 4.20
N SER A 24 -7.11 -0.16 4.27
CA SER A 24 -6.68 -0.97 3.14
C SER A 24 -7.71 -0.93 2.02
N VAL A 25 -7.29 -0.56 0.81
CA VAL A 25 -8.14 -0.52 -0.37
C VAL A 25 -8.09 -1.85 -1.12
N LYS A 26 -9.17 -2.20 -1.80
CA LYS A 26 -9.26 -3.41 -2.62
C LYS A 26 -8.49 -3.24 -3.92
N ILE A 27 -7.86 -4.32 -4.38
CA ILE A 27 -7.10 -4.31 -5.63
C ILE A 27 -8.02 -4.02 -6.84
N ALA A 28 -9.24 -4.53 -6.84
CA ALA A 28 -10.20 -4.27 -7.90
C ALA A 28 -10.54 -2.78 -8.04
N ASP A 29 -10.62 -2.03 -6.94
CA ASP A 29 -10.92 -0.59 -6.98
C ASP A 29 -9.78 0.17 -7.66
N ILE A 30 -8.52 -0.17 -7.33
CA ILE A 30 -7.34 0.40 -7.98
C ILE A 30 -7.35 0.13 -9.48
N LYS A 31 -7.73 -1.08 -9.89
CA LYS A 31 -7.77 -1.47 -11.30
C LYS A 31 -8.95 -0.89 -12.06
N ALA A 32 -10.09 -0.72 -11.40
CA ALA A 32 -11.32 -0.18 -12.00
C ALA A 32 -11.15 1.29 -12.39
N ASP A 33 -10.50 2.08 -11.55
CA ASP A 33 -10.10 3.44 -11.90
C ASP A 33 -8.73 3.76 -11.28
N PRO A 34 -7.62 3.54 -12.02
CA PRO A 34 -6.29 3.87 -11.56
C PRO A 34 -6.06 5.37 -11.40
N SER A 35 -6.85 6.21 -12.09
CA SER A 35 -6.64 7.66 -12.12
C SER A 35 -6.97 8.31 -10.78
N GLN A 36 -8.00 7.81 -10.09
CA GLN A 36 -8.34 8.28 -8.74
C GLN A 36 -7.27 7.94 -7.69
N PHE A 37 -6.45 6.89 -7.90
CA PHE A 37 -5.39 6.48 -6.98
C PHE A 37 -3.99 6.93 -7.41
N ARG A 38 -3.85 7.45 -8.63
CA ARG A 38 -2.56 7.88 -9.18
C ARG A 38 -1.87 8.87 -8.25
N ASN A 39 -0.61 8.59 -7.93
CA ASN A 39 0.22 9.40 -7.02
C ASN A 39 -0.34 9.55 -5.59
N LYS A 40 -1.33 8.75 -5.19
CA LYS A 40 -1.83 8.73 -3.81
C LYS A 40 -1.19 7.57 -3.03
N PRO A 41 -0.89 7.78 -1.73
CA PRO A 41 -0.53 6.68 -0.86
C PRO A 41 -1.75 5.76 -0.71
N VAL A 42 -1.52 4.47 -0.93
CA VAL A 42 -2.50 3.40 -0.73
C VAL A 42 -1.91 2.34 0.17
N GLN A 43 -2.79 1.65 0.88
CA GLN A 43 -2.47 0.44 1.61
C GLN A 43 -3.26 -0.71 1.01
N VAL A 44 -2.61 -1.85 0.75
CA VAL A 44 -3.24 -3.04 0.19
C VAL A 44 -2.79 -4.26 0.98
N ASP A 45 -3.73 -5.11 1.39
CA ASP A 45 -3.44 -6.39 2.02
C ASP A 45 -3.63 -7.51 1.00
N GLY A 46 -2.69 -8.45 0.92
CA GLY A 46 -2.78 -9.56 -0.03
C GLY A 46 -1.79 -10.67 0.26
N THR A 47 -1.95 -11.78 -0.44
CA THR A 47 -1.04 -12.93 -0.41
C THR A 47 -0.11 -12.87 -1.60
N VAL A 48 1.19 -13.05 -1.38
CA VAL A 48 2.19 -13.03 -2.46
C VAL A 48 2.02 -14.25 -3.35
N THR A 49 1.67 -14.05 -4.61
CA THR A 49 1.44 -15.13 -5.59
C THR A 49 2.67 -15.44 -6.41
N THR A 50 3.49 -14.44 -6.73
CA THR A 50 4.72 -14.57 -7.51
C THR A 50 5.75 -13.54 -7.06
N SER A 51 7.03 -13.91 -7.06
CA SER A 51 8.13 -13.02 -6.65
C SER A 51 9.25 -13.03 -7.67
N PHE A 52 9.72 -11.85 -8.08
CA PHE A 52 10.83 -11.63 -8.99
C PHE A 52 11.84 -10.67 -8.35
N GLY A 53 13.08 -11.13 -8.13
CA GLY A 53 14.18 -10.28 -7.64
C GLY A 53 15.19 -10.04 -8.73
N ALA A 54 15.62 -8.79 -8.93
CA ALA A 54 16.69 -8.43 -9.86
C ALA A 54 17.51 -7.24 -9.32
N LEU A 55 18.76 -7.49 -8.90
CA LEU A 55 19.80 -6.46 -8.60
C LEU A 55 19.24 -5.14 -8.01
N SER A 56 19.06 -5.12 -6.69
CA SER A 56 18.59 -3.97 -5.89
C SER A 56 17.14 -3.52 -6.11
N VAL A 57 16.43 -4.08 -7.10
CA VAL A 57 15.00 -3.84 -7.34
C VAL A 57 14.27 -5.17 -7.42
N GLY A 58 13.04 -5.21 -6.91
CA GLY A 58 12.19 -6.38 -6.96
C GLY A 58 10.82 -6.03 -7.51
N ALA A 59 10.14 -7.04 -8.02
CA ALA A 59 8.73 -7.00 -8.30
C ALA A 59 8.07 -8.25 -7.75
N TYR A 60 6.91 -8.12 -7.13
CA TYR A 60 6.12 -9.27 -6.70
C TYR A 60 4.64 -9.00 -6.97
N GLU A 61 3.88 -10.05 -7.17
CA GLU A 61 2.45 -9.99 -7.34
C GLU A 61 1.78 -10.37 -6.02
N ILE A 62 0.77 -9.59 -5.63
CA ILE A 62 -0.11 -9.91 -4.51
C ILE A 62 -1.53 -10.11 -5.00
N GLU A 63 -2.24 -10.99 -4.31
CA GLU A 63 -3.65 -11.30 -4.54
C GLU A 63 -4.48 -11.04 -3.27
N ASP A 64 -5.57 -10.31 -3.43
CA ASP A 64 -6.64 -10.20 -2.43
C ASP A 64 -7.89 -10.93 -2.96
N GLU A 65 -8.99 -10.85 -2.22
CA GLU A 65 -10.27 -11.45 -2.60
C GLU A 65 -10.89 -10.85 -3.89
N THR A 66 -10.35 -9.75 -4.39
CA THR A 66 -10.89 -8.97 -5.51
C THR A 66 -10.01 -9.00 -6.77
N GLY A 67 -8.74 -9.36 -6.64
CA GLY A 67 -7.85 -9.55 -7.78
C GLY A 67 -6.37 -9.47 -7.44
N LYS A 68 -5.57 -9.29 -8.49
CA LYS A 68 -4.10 -9.28 -8.43
C LYS A 68 -3.51 -7.97 -8.90
N ILE A 69 -2.42 -7.55 -8.25
CA ILE A 69 -1.63 -6.38 -8.65
C ILE A 69 -0.14 -6.61 -8.41
N PHE A 70 0.67 -6.04 -9.29
CA PHE A 70 2.12 -6.02 -9.13
C PHE A 70 2.58 -4.89 -8.21
N VAL A 71 3.57 -5.20 -7.40
CA VAL A 71 4.26 -4.29 -6.48
C VAL A 71 5.73 -4.24 -6.88
N ILE A 72 6.26 -3.05 -7.11
CA ILE A 72 7.69 -2.81 -7.33
C ILE A 72 8.31 -2.33 -6.02
N THR A 73 9.39 -2.96 -5.60
CA THR A 73 10.06 -2.71 -4.32
C THR A 73 11.56 -2.48 -4.48
N SER A 74 12.13 -1.69 -3.58
CA SER A 74 13.58 -1.53 -3.37
C SER A 74 14.05 -2.04 -2.00
N HIS A 75 13.16 -2.62 -1.18
CA HIS A 75 13.43 -2.99 0.21
C HIS A 75 13.62 -4.49 0.44
N GLY A 76 13.35 -5.31 -0.58
CA GLY A 76 13.40 -6.77 -0.50
C GLY A 76 12.07 -7.37 -0.96
N VAL A 77 12.12 -8.57 -1.53
CA VAL A 77 10.93 -9.24 -2.08
C VAL A 77 10.43 -10.27 -1.08
N PRO A 78 9.18 -10.15 -0.59
CA PRO A 78 8.56 -11.16 0.25
C PRO A 78 8.55 -12.55 -0.39
N SER A 79 8.59 -13.59 0.43
CA SER A 79 8.45 -14.98 -0.02
C SER A 79 7.03 -15.25 -0.54
N GLN A 80 6.94 -16.10 -1.57
CA GLN A 80 5.66 -16.55 -2.11
C GLN A 80 4.83 -17.28 -1.04
N GLY A 81 3.52 -17.06 -1.04
CA GLY A 81 2.56 -17.64 -0.10
C GLY A 81 2.42 -16.86 1.22
N VAL A 82 3.28 -15.88 1.48
CA VAL A 82 3.20 -15.04 2.67
C VAL A 82 2.14 -13.95 2.49
N ARG A 83 1.38 -13.67 3.55
CA ARG A 83 0.45 -12.55 3.57
C ARG A 83 1.18 -11.28 3.97
N VAL A 84 0.99 -10.22 3.20
CA VAL A 84 1.67 -8.94 3.38
C VAL A 84 0.66 -7.79 3.37
N ARG A 85 1.00 -6.75 4.12
CA ARG A 85 0.41 -5.43 4.00
C ARG A 85 1.41 -4.53 3.28
N VAL A 86 1.04 -4.03 2.11
CA VAL A 86 1.88 -3.16 1.29
C VAL A 86 1.40 -1.73 1.43
N GLN A 87 2.33 -0.80 1.66
CA GLN A 87 2.08 0.64 1.55
C GLN A 87 2.91 1.20 0.41
N GLY A 88 2.30 2.00 -0.45
CA GLY A 88 2.98 2.55 -1.60
C GLY A 88 2.11 3.49 -2.42
N THR A 89 2.58 3.81 -3.62
CA THR A 89 1.93 4.76 -4.51
C THR A 89 1.53 4.08 -5.81
N VAL A 90 0.30 4.29 -6.26
CA VAL A 90 -0.20 3.72 -7.52
C VAL A 90 0.37 4.48 -8.71
N PHE A 91 0.87 3.73 -9.71
CA PHE A 91 1.29 4.28 -10.99
C PHE A 91 0.83 3.39 -12.16
N SER A 92 0.63 4.02 -13.31
CA SER A 92 0.18 3.36 -14.54
C SER A 92 1.32 3.21 -15.54
N GLY A 93 1.11 2.36 -16.55
CA GLY A 93 2.10 2.07 -17.59
C GLY A 93 3.21 1.12 -17.12
N ALA A 94 2.91 0.28 -16.12
CA ALA A 94 3.89 -0.68 -15.60
C ALA A 94 4.08 -1.86 -16.55
N THR A 95 5.35 -2.25 -16.71
CA THR A 95 5.76 -3.49 -17.39
C THR A 95 6.58 -4.31 -16.41
N VAL A 96 6.19 -5.55 -16.17
CA VAL A 96 6.89 -6.48 -15.27
C VAL A 96 7.25 -7.73 -16.07
N ALA A 97 8.51 -8.16 -16.00
CA ALA A 97 9.04 -9.31 -16.74
C ALA A 97 8.72 -9.27 -18.27
N GLY A 98 8.71 -8.08 -18.87
CA GLY A 98 8.39 -7.90 -20.30
C GLY A 98 6.89 -7.93 -20.62
N GLN A 99 6.02 -8.11 -19.64
CA GLN A 99 4.56 -8.09 -19.80
C GLN A 99 3.98 -6.76 -19.33
N ALA A 100 3.13 -6.14 -20.15
CA ALA A 100 2.39 -4.95 -19.76
C ALA A 100 1.30 -5.34 -18.74
N VAL A 101 1.39 -4.80 -17.52
CA VAL A 101 0.44 -5.09 -16.43
C VAL A 101 -0.51 -3.92 -16.16
N GLY A 102 -0.30 -2.78 -16.84
CA GLY A 102 -1.18 -1.61 -16.83
C GLY A 102 -1.02 -0.75 -15.59
N VAL A 103 -1.24 -1.30 -14.39
CA VAL A 103 -1.14 -0.60 -13.11
C VAL A 103 -0.31 -1.41 -12.12
N ALA A 104 0.48 -0.71 -11.31
CA ALA A 104 1.28 -1.31 -10.25
C ALA A 104 1.43 -0.35 -9.06
N ILE A 105 1.90 -0.89 -7.94
CA ILE A 105 2.19 -0.13 -6.73
C ILE A 105 3.70 0.01 -6.62
N ARG A 106 4.18 1.24 -6.44
CA ARG A 106 5.57 1.49 -6.03
C ARG A 106 5.60 1.45 -4.50
N GLU A 107 6.19 0.40 -3.96
CA GLU A 107 6.27 0.18 -2.53
C GLU A 107 7.09 1.28 -1.84
N SER A 108 6.59 1.72 -0.69
CA SER A 108 7.33 2.50 0.31
C SER A 108 7.72 1.64 1.50
N LYS A 109 6.84 0.72 1.93
CA LYS A 109 7.16 -0.34 2.90
C LYS A 109 6.17 -1.51 2.77
N HIS A 110 6.56 -2.67 3.28
CA HIS A 110 5.65 -3.78 3.51
C HIS A 110 5.83 -4.35 4.92
N GLU A 111 4.76 -4.96 5.43
CA GLU A 111 4.74 -5.68 6.71
C GLU A 111 4.25 -7.10 6.44
N VAL A 112 5.04 -8.09 6.85
CA VAL A 112 4.63 -9.50 6.83
C VAL A 112 3.63 -9.73 7.97
N ARG A 113 2.48 -10.36 7.66
CA ARG A 113 1.39 -10.65 8.59
C ARG A 113 1.48 -12.06 9.16
#